data_AF-A0A851DBI1-F1
#
_entry.id   AF-A0A851DBI1-F1
#
_cell.length_a   1.000
_cell.length_b   1.000
_cell.length_c   1.000
_cell.angle_alpha   90.00
_cell.angle_beta   90.00
_cell.angle_gamma   90.00
#
_symmetry.space_group_name_H-M   'P 1'
#
loop_
_entity.id
_entity.type
_entity.pdbx_description
1 polymer ?
#
loop_
_entity_poly.entity_id
_entity_poly.type
_entity_poly.pdbx_seq_one_letter_code
_entity_poly.pdbx_strand_id
1 'polypeptide(L)'
;TRYCFSQHMMKATGESVSVTKRCVPLEDCLSTGCTYIKHEEYKVCTSCCEGSICNLPLPRNTSDAVFTTLAPLNRTPRLSAPALLSAACLCLGL
;
A
#
# COMPACT_ATOMS: atom_id res chain seq x y z
N THR A 1 6.00 1.43 -11.43
CA THR A 1 5.68 1.42 -9.98
C THR A 1 4.27 1.93 -9.79
N ARG A 2 3.48 1.33 -8.88
CA ARG A 2 2.02 1.52 -8.79
C ARG A 2 1.58 2.52 -7.72
N TYR A 3 2.44 2.75 -6.72
CA TYR A 3 2.11 3.54 -5.55
C TYR A 3 3.02 4.76 -5.45
N CYS A 4 2.47 5.84 -4.91
CA CYS A 4 3.23 7.03 -4.54
C CYS A 4 3.51 6.99 -3.04
N PHE A 5 4.78 6.98 -2.67
CA PHE A 5 5.27 7.06 -1.30
C PHE A 5 5.48 8.52 -0.89
N SER A 6 5.20 8.85 0.37
CA SER A 6 5.61 10.09 1.02
C SER A 6 6.13 9.83 2.41
N GLN A 7 7.32 10.34 2.70
CA GLN A 7 7.86 10.46 4.05
C GLN A 7 8.02 11.94 4.39
N HIS A 8 7.56 12.32 5.57
CA HIS A 8 7.62 13.68 6.07
C HIS A 8 8.24 13.67 7.46
N MET A 9 9.42 14.26 7.57
CA MET A 9 10.08 14.52 8.85
C MET A 9 9.72 15.93 9.30
N MET A 10 9.27 16.06 10.54
CA MET A 10 8.89 17.33 11.14
C MET A 10 9.35 17.40 12.60
N LYS A 11 9.50 18.60 13.13
CA LYS A 11 9.65 18.82 14.57
C LYS A 11 8.37 18.39 15.30
N ALA A 12 8.47 18.10 16.60
CA ALA A 12 7.32 17.80 17.44
C ALA A 12 6.29 18.95 17.46
N THR A 13 6.76 20.19 17.24
CA THR A 13 5.93 21.39 17.07
C THR A 13 5.16 21.45 15.74
N GLY A 14 5.46 20.57 14.79
CA GLY A 14 4.80 20.46 13.49
C GLY A 14 5.51 21.14 12.31
N GLU A 15 6.62 21.84 12.57
CA GLU A 15 7.44 22.47 11.51
C GLU A 15 8.09 21.40 10.63
N SER A 16 7.91 21.50 9.32
CA SER A 16 8.50 20.58 8.35
C SER A 16 10.02 20.72 8.31
N VAL A 17 10.73 19.60 8.36
CA VAL A 17 12.19 19.55 8.24
C VAL A 17 12.60 19.00 6.88
N SER A 18 12.02 17.88 6.46
CA SER A 18 12.29 17.29 5.15
C SER A 18 11.12 16.48 4.63
N VAL A 19 11.03 16.39 3.30
CA VAL A 19 10.00 15.63 2.59
C VAL A 19 10.66 14.81 1.51
N THR A 20 10.33 13.52 1.46
CA THR A 20 10.76 12.61 0.40
C THR A 20 9.54 11.99 -0.27
N LYS A 21 9.47 12.09 -1.60
CA LYS A 21 8.41 11.52 -2.43
C LYS A 21 9.02 10.66 -3.52
N ARG A 22 8.46 9.48 -3.76
CA ARG A 22 8.93 8.57 -4.82
C ARG A 22 7.82 7.61 -5.27
N CYS A 23 7.93 7.12 -6.50
CA CYS A 23 7.08 6.04 -6.99
C CYS A 23 7.69 4.69 -6.60
N VAL A 24 6.93 3.84 -5.91
CA VAL A 24 7.45 2.62 -5.27
C VAL A 24 6.62 1.37 -5.60
N PRO A 25 7.17 0.17 -5.41
CA PRO A 25 6.41 -1.09 -5.43
C PRO A 25 5.64 -1.31 -4.11
N LEU A 26 4.93 -2.43 -3.98
CA LEU A 26 4.00 -2.66 -2.86
C LEU A 26 4.73 -2.79 -1.51
N GLU A 27 5.85 -3.51 -1.52
CA GLU A 27 6.68 -3.84 -0.36
C GLU A 27 7.11 -2.59 0.42
N ASP A 28 7.41 -1.49 -0.27
CA ASP A 28 7.78 -0.20 0.32
C ASP A 28 6.61 0.51 1.00
N CYS A 29 5.37 0.12 0.70
CA CYS A 29 4.14 0.70 1.25
C CYS A 29 3.53 -0.10 2.39
N LEU A 30 4.12 -1.24 2.77
CA LEU A 30 3.63 -2.07 3.88
C LEU A 30 3.97 -1.49 5.26
N SER A 31 4.84 -0.48 5.32
CA SER A 31 5.28 0.19 6.55
C SER A 31 4.90 1.67 6.58
N THR A 32 3.59 1.96 6.68
CA THR A 32 3.07 3.32 6.91
C THR A 32 2.85 3.60 8.39
N GLY A 33 2.80 4.89 8.76
CA GLY A 33 2.56 5.33 10.13
C GLY A 33 3.50 6.45 10.54
N CYS A 34 3.45 6.83 11.82
CA CYS A 34 4.35 7.85 12.38
C CYS A 34 5.22 7.26 13.50
N THR A 35 6.50 7.63 13.49
CA THR A 35 7.46 7.31 14.56
C THR A 35 7.98 8.59 15.19
N TYR A 36 8.04 8.63 16.52
CA TYR A 36 8.58 9.74 17.29
C TYR A 36 10.00 9.43 17.75
N ILE A 37 10.94 10.32 17.46
CA ILE A 37 12.34 10.24 17.86
C ILE A 37 12.52 11.21 19.04
N LYS A 38 12.38 10.68 20.26
CA LYS A 38 12.31 11.49 21.49
C LYS A 38 13.54 12.37 21.74
N HIS A 39 14.73 11.87 21.43
CA HIS A 39 15.99 12.58 21.70
C HIS A 39 16.15 13.85 20.85
N GLU A 40 15.62 13.82 19.63
CA GLU A 40 15.78 14.88 18.63
C GLU A 40 14.50 15.73 18.47
N GLU A 41 13.47 15.43 19.26
CA GLU A 41 12.13 16.03 19.17
C GLU A 41 11.56 16.02 17.73
N TYR A 42 11.86 14.97 16.96
CA TYR A 42 11.34 14.77 15.61
C TYR A 42 10.22 13.74 15.54
N LYS A 43 9.35 13.92 14.55
CA LYS A 43 8.31 12.98 14.14
C LYS A 43 8.51 12.68 12.66
N VAL A 44 8.57 11.40 12.31
CA VAL A 44 8.66 10.93 10.93
C VAL A 44 7.36 10.21 10.59
N CYS A 45 6.61 10.72 9.63
CA CYS A 45 5.36 10.12 9.16
C CYS A 45 5.50 9.63 7.72
N THR A 46 4.99 8.43 7.45
CA THR A 46 5.06 7.75 6.15
C THR A 46 3.67 7.35 5.69
N SER A 47 3.33 7.71 4.45
CA SER A 47 2.07 7.30 3.79
C SER A 47 2.33 6.79 2.37
N CYS A 48 1.38 6.00 1.87
CA CYS A 48 1.33 5.59 0.48
C CYS A 48 -0.07 5.80 -0.10
N CYS A 49 -0.13 6.07 -1.40
CA CYS A 49 -1.39 6.14 -2.12
C CYS A 49 -1.29 5.50 -3.50
N GLU A 50 -2.44 5.10 -4.05
CA GLU A 50 -2.58 4.64 -5.42
C GLU A 50 -3.32 5.69 -6.27
N GLY A 51 -2.76 6.02 -7.44
CA GLY A 51 -3.35 6.99 -8.37
C GLY A 51 -2.36 8.03 -8.86
N SER A 52 -2.78 8.84 -9.85
CA SER A 52 -1.94 9.91 -10.39
C SER A 52 -1.88 11.10 -9.45
N ILE A 53 -0.67 11.55 -9.09
CA ILE A 53 -0.43 12.74 -8.23
C ILE A 53 -1.16 12.62 -6.87
N CYS A 54 -1.47 11.40 -6.43
CA CYS A 54 -2.26 11.18 -5.22
C CYS A 54 -1.54 11.61 -3.94
N ASN A 55 -0.20 11.70 -3.98
CA ASN A 55 0.63 12.07 -2.84
C ASN A 55 0.89 13.59 -2.79
N LEU A 56 -0.02 14.42 -3.26
CA LEU A 56 0.08 15.87 -3.08
C LEU A 56 0.12 16.30 -1.58
N PRO A 57 -0.78 15.81 -0.70
CA PRO A 57 -0.69 16.10 0.72
C PRO A 57 0.50 15.40 1.40
N LEU A 58 0.87 15.89 2.58
CA LEU A 58 1.93 15.30 3.42
C LEU A 58 1.33 14.66 4.66
N PRO A 59 1.73 13.43 5.02
CA PRO A 59 1.29 12.82 6.27
C PRO A 59 1.85 13.62 7.44
N ARG A 60 0.99 13.97 8.40
CA ARG A 60 1.40 14.71 9.61
C ARG A 60 1.14 13.94 10.88
N ASN A 61 0.15 13.07 10.91
CA ASN A 61 -0.32 12.33 12.07
C ASN A 61 -0.56 10.86 11.72
N THR A 62 -0.95 10.05 12.71
CA THR A 62 -1.21 8.62 12.47
C THR A 62 -2.43 8.37 11.59
N SER A 63 -3.39 9.31 11.56
CA SER A 63 -4.62 9.20 10.78
C SER A 63 -4.41 9.36 9.28
N ASP A 64 -3.43 10.16 8.85
CA ASP A 64 -3.10 10.43 7.44
C ASP A 64 -1.79 9.76 7.00
N ALA A 65 -1.02 9.21 7.94
CA ALA A 65 0.11 8.31 7.67
C ALA A 65 -0.34 6.87 7.40
N VAL A 66 -1.18 6.68 6.38
CA VAL A 66 -1.78 5.38 6.02
C VAL A 66 -1.44 4.98 4.60
N PHE A 67 -1.72 3.71 4.26
CA PHE A 67 -1.69 3.23 2.88
C PHE A 67 -3.11 3.22 2.29
N THR A 68 -3.38 4.16 1.37
CA THR A 68 -4.65 4.27 0.64
C THR A 68 -4.54 3.63 -0.74
N THR A 69 -5.18 2.49 -0.95
CA THR A 69 -5.20 1.79 -2.25
C THR A 69 -6.63 1.53 -2.71
N LEU A 70 -6.86 1.57 -4.03
CA LEU A 70 -8.15 1.29 -4.65
C LEU A 70 -8.33 -0.22 -4.89
N ALA A 71 -7.25 -1.00 -4.86
CA ALA A 71 -7.31 -2.44 -5.02
C ALA A 71 -7.27 -3.18 -3.67
N PRO A 72 -8.02 -4.27 -3.51
CA PRO A 72 -7.84 -5.14 -2.35
C PRO A 72 -6.41 -5.65 -2.32
N LEU A 73 -5.73 -5.48 -1.18
CA LEU A 73 -4.36 -5.95 -0.94
C LEU A 73 -4.22 -7.47 -1.14
N ASN A 74 -5.33 -8.20 -1.04
CA ASN A 74 -5.37 -9.65 -1.14
C ASN A 74 -5.79 -10.11 -2.56
N ARG A 75 -4.88 -9.99 -3.53
CA ARG A 75 -5.00 -10.76 -4.78
C ARG A 75 -4.36 -12.12 -4.57
N THR A 76 -5.09 -13.06 -3.96
CA THR A 76 -4.84 -14.47 -4.26
C THR A 76 -5.03 -14.64 -5.77
N PRO A 77 -4.06 -15.20 -6.51
CA PRO A 77 -4.31 -15.54 -7.90
C PRO A 77 -5.43 -16.57 -7.89
N ARG A 78 -6.66 -16.17 -8.29
CA ARG A 78 -7.71 -17.14 -8.55
C ARG A 78 -7.19 -17.98 -9.71
N LEU A 79 -6.71 -19.17 -9.39
CA LEU A 79 -6.45 -20.21 -10.38
C LEU A 79 -7.84 -20.50 -11.00
N SER A 80 -8.09 -19.93 -12.18
CA SER A 80 -9.26 -20.25 -12.97
C SER A 80 -9.14 -21.71 -13.37
N ALA A 81 -9.71 -22.61 -12.58
CA ALA A 81 -9.78 -24.02 -12.92
C ALA A 81 -10.54 -24.15 -14.24
N PRO A 82 -9.98 -24.78 -15.29
CA PRO A 82 -10.77 -25.11 -16.47
C PRO A 82 -11.79 -26.16 -16.04
N ALA A 83 -13.06 -25.93 -16.34
CA ALA A 83 -14.10 -26.93 -16.22
C ALA A 83 -13.81 -28.06 -17.22
N LEU A 84 -13.05 -29.06 -16.80
CA LEU A 84 -12.93 -30.33 -17.50
C LEU A 84 -14.28 -31.04 -17.39
N LEU A 85 -15.15 -30.84 -18.38
CA LEU A 85 -16.31 -31.69 -18.60
C LEU A 85 -15.83 -33.05 -19.13
N SER A 86 -15.33 -33.91 -18.24
CA SER A 86 -15.20 -35.34 -18.51
C SER A 86 -16.57 -35.98 -18.34
N ALA A 87 -17.42 -35.90 -19.36
CA ALA A 87 -18.58 -36.79 -19.46
C ALA A 87 -18.05 -38.19 -19.78
N ALA A 88 -18.01 -39.03 -18.75
CA ALA A 88 -17.57 -40.40 -18.81
C ALA A 88 -18.42 -41.22 -19.80
N CYS A 89 -17.71 -42.08 -20.52
CA CYS A 89 -18.22 -43.11 -21.43
C CYS A 89 -19.39 -43.90 -20.82
N LEU A 90 -20.59 -43.76 -21.37
CA LEU A 90 -21.72 -44.68 -21.12
C LEU A 90 -21.50 -45.94 -21.97
N CYS A 91 -20.75 -46.91 -21.44
CA CYS A 91 -20.82 -48.30 -21.89
C CYS A 91 -21.86 -49.02 -21.04
N LEU A 92 -23.12 -49.05 -21.47
CA LEU A 92 -24.14 -49.98 -20.96
C LEU A 92 -25.15 -50.33 -22.07
N GLY A 93 -25.00 -51.54 -22.63
CA GLY A 93 -26.09 -52.41 -23.08
C GLY A 93 -26.74 -52.14 -24.45
N LEU A 94 -26.32 -52.89 -25.48
CA LEU A 94 -27.13 -53.93 -26.14
C LEU A 94 -26.24 -54.80 -27.05
#